data_AF-A0A8T0A1A5-F1
#
_entry.id   AF-A0A8T0A1A5-F1
#
_cell.length_a   1.000
_cell.length_b   1.000
_cell.length_c   1.000
_cell.angle_alpha   90.00
_cell.angle_beta   90.00
_cell.angle_gamma   90.00
#
_symmetry.space_group_name_H-M   'P 1'
#
loop_
_entity.id
_entity.type
_entity.pdbx_description
1 polymer ?
#
loop_
_entity_poly.entity_id
_entity_poly.type
_entity_poly.pdbx_seq_one_letter_code
_entity_poly.pdbx_strand_id
1 'polypeptide(L)'
;MFHRLVKDIHYGQNLIADQLVVNMHRWLSNPNSLLFNPSIKNALNILMKKLCLLLVAEMQKLGAKIIFCSFKKIILSTERHSLPLAKSFINSLLISINKKPIFASLQLGIIHFSVILLWIDSSNYAYVYASDEEKKNGRVEAKFGLANKITGEIKNKFIIMIAGFIGMLWNKKKGFNEEELKDRELISEYSIKILKEEIIDSLFRLTTKLVVLRPKLEEMAKENASLDIPLEFINCACRVLSVNPALEDLVDNLRSQLLLIIQKDGTISKSQNNLIWIPPSPIILENIFCPKCLQNSDLDVNNNDDTLFVCSYCRNEYPLSLIEEMLIERTSKMQASFALQDWKCVSCKKIGANFLIPYCECSNKFEYTIKQEKFMNNLDMVKRVAIKHKLENLEYVVNHVKQCFMNNRKIR
;
A
#
# COMPACT_ATOMS: atom_id res chain seq x y z
N MET A 1 -8.08 2.89 -36.50
CA MET A 1 -9.35 2.34 -35.97
C MET A 1 -9.92 3.20 -34.85
N PHE A 2 -9.21 3.41 -33.73
CA PHE A 2 -9.70 4.19 -32.58
C PHE A 2 -10.20 5.61 -32.95
N HIS A 3 -9.42 6.36 -33.74
CA HIS A 3 -9.82 7.69 -34.20
C HIS A 3 -11.12 7.70 -35.03
N ARG A 4 -11.45 6.61 -35.74
CA ARG A 4 -12.73 6.49 -36.45
C ARG A 4 -13.88 6.25 -35.46
N LEU A 5 -13.70 5.35 -34.50
CA LEU A 5 -14.70 5.11 -33.45
C LEU A 5 -15.02 6.39 -32.66
N VAL A 6 -13.99 7.17 -32.27
CA VAL A 6 -14.19 8.45 -31.57
C VAL A 6 -14.95 9.46 -32.44
N LYS A 7 -14.67 9.51 -33.74
CA LYS A 7 -15.44 10.34 -34.68
C LYS A 7 -16.90 9.89 -34.78
N ASP A 8 -17.15 8.58 -34.87
CA ASP A 8 -18.50 8.03 -34.98
C ASP A 8 -19.32 8.26 -33.69
N ILE A 9 -18.67 8.29 -32.52
CA ILE A 9 -19.30 8.69 -31.26
C ILE A 9 -19.66 10.19 -31.31
N HIS A 10 -18.72 11.04 -31.73
CA HIS A 10 -18.92 12.49 -31.72
C HIS A 10 -19.98 12.95 -32.73
N TYR A 11 -19.96 12.42 -33.96
CA TYR A 11 -20.87 12.82 -35.02
C TYR A 11 -22.18 12.03 -35.03
N GLY A 12 -22.13 10.74 -34.71
CA GLY A 12 -23.26 9.82 -34.87
C GLY A 12 -23.89 9.35 -33.56
N GLN A 13 -23.36 9.76 -32.39
CA GLN A 13 -23.77 9.24 -31.07
C GLN A 13 -23.83 7.71 -31.05
N ASN A 14 -22.93 7.06 -31.79
CA ASN A 14 -22.99 5.63 -32.01
C ASN A 14 -22.66 4.87 -30.72
N LEU A 15 -23.70 4.30 -30.11
CA LEU A 15 -23.60 3.53 -28.86
C LEU A 15 -22.66 2.32 -28.97
N ILE A 16 -22.60 1.67 -30.14
CA ILE A 16 -21.72 0.52 -30.35
C ILE A 16 -20.26 0.98 -30.37
N ALA A 17 -19.98 2.10 -31.06
CA ALA A 17 -18.64 2.66 -31.09
C ALA A 17 -18.16 3.07 -29.68
N ASP A 18 -19.05 3.64 -28.87
CA ASP A 18 -18.77 3.98 -27.47
C ASP A 18 -18.43 2.73 -26.64
N GLN A 19 -19.26 1.68 -26.74
CA GLN A 19 -19.00 0.41 -26.05
C GLN A 19 -17.68 -0.23 -26.48
N LEU A 20 -17.30 -0.14 -27.77
CA LEU A 20 -16.02 -0.64 -28.26
C LEU A 20 -14.83 0.15 -27.70
N VAL A 21 -14.96 1.47 -27.60
CA VAL A 21 -13.92 2.35 -27.02
C VAL A 21 -13.71 2.03 -25.54
N VAL A 22 -14.80 1.91 -24.77
CA VAL A 22 -14.75 1.58 -23.34
C VAL A 22 -14.11 0.19 -23.11
N ASN A 23 -14.43 -0.80 -23.94
CA ASN A 23 -13.90 -2.15 -23.80
C ASN A 23 -12.50 -2.35 -24.41
N MET A 24 -11.97 -1.39 -25.15
CA MET A 24 -10.69 -1.55 -25.84
C MET A 24 -9.54 -1.86 -24.88
N HIS A 25 -9.49 -1.19 -23.73
CA HIS A 25 -8.46 -1.45 -22.72
C HIS A 25 -8.51 -2.88 -22.19
N ARG A 26 -9.73 -3.41 -21.93
CA ARG A 26 -9.95 -4.79 -21.50
C ARG A 26 -9.50 -5.79 -22.57
N TRP A 27 -9.89 -5.55 -23.81
CA TRP A 27 -9.56 -6.41 -24.95
C TRP A 27 -8.04 -6.50 -25.20
N LEU A 28 -7.32 -5.38 -25.10
CA LEU A 28 -5.85 -5.35 -25.22
C LEU A 28 -5.13 -5.99 -24.03
N SER A 29 -5.77 -5.98 -22.85
CA SER A 29 -5.15 -6.44 -21.61
C SER A 29 -5.39 -7.92 -21.29
N ASN A 30 -6.41 -8.53 -21.91
CA ASN A 30 -6.85 -9.90 -21.64
C ASN A 30 -6.07 -10.92 -22.50
N PRO A 31 -5.34 -11.87 -21.88
CA PRO A 31 -4.60 -12.90 -22.63
C PRO A 31 -5.49 -13.82 -23.48
N ASN A 32 -6.77 -13.98 -23.12
CA ASN A 32 -7.72 -14.82 -23.85
C ASN A 32 -8.34 -14.12 -25.07
N SER A 33 -7.94 -12.88 -25.38
CA SER A 33 -8.36 -12.18 -26.59
C SER A 33 -7.72 -12.80 -27.84
N LEU A 34 -8.50 -13.02 -28.90
CA LEU A 34 -8.04 -13.62 -30.17
C LEU A 34 -6.87 -12.89 -30.83
N LEU A 35 -6.69 -11.60 -30.56
CA LEU A 35 -5.58 -10.78 -31.06
C LEU A 35 -4.72 -10.22 -29.92
N PHE A 36 -4.67 -10.96 -28.80
CA PHE A 36 -3.81 -10.59 -27.70
C PHE A 36 -2.34 -10.63 -28.12
N ASN A 37 -1.62 -9.54 -27.85
CA ASN A 37 -0.18 -9.49 -28.01
C ASN A 37 0.45 -8.87 -26.75
N PRO A 38 1.33 -9.59 -26.04
CA PRO A 38 1.94 -9.10 -24.81
C PRO A 38 2.78 -7.83 -25.03
N SER A 39 3.41 -7.67 -26.20
CA SER A 39 4.19 -6.49 -26.55
C SER A 39 3.32 -5.24 -26.69
N ILE A 40 2.10 -5.37 -27.24
CA ILE A 40 1.14 -4.26 -27.32
C ILE A 40 0.64 -3.88 -25.93
N LYS A 41 0.27 -4.86 -25.09
CA LYS A 41 -0.09 -4.62 -23.68
C LYS A 41 1.02 -3.90 -22.93
N ASN A 42 2.27 -4.34 -23.09
CA ASN A 42 3.42 -3.70 -22.45
C ASN A 42 3.66 -2.28 -22.97
N ALA A 43 3.57 -2.06 -24.28
CA ALA A 43 3.68 -0.72 -24.87
C ALA A 43 2.59 0.22 -24.32
N LEU A 44 1.34 -0.25 -24.20
CA LEU A 44 0.24 0.50 -23.61
C LEU A 44 0.53 0.88 -22.16
N ASN A 45 0.97 -0.08 -21.33
CA ASN A 45 1.36 0.18 -19.94
C ASN A 45 2.49 1.21 -19.82
N ILE A 46 3.49 1.14 -20.70
CA ILE A 46 4.59 2.12 -20.75
C ILE A 46 4.05 3.51 -21.10
N LEU A 47 3.16 3.61 -22.09
CA LEU A 47 2.56 4.89 -22.48
C LEU A 47 1.65 5.47 -21.38
N MET A 48 0.86 4.63 -20.71
CA MET A 48 0.06 5.05 -19.55
C MET A 48 0.95 5.58 -18.42
N LYS A 49 2.06 4.88 -18.11
CA LYS A 49 3.04 5.34 -17.13
C LYS A 49 3.69 6.67 -17.53
N LYS A 50 4.06 6.82 -18.80
CA LYS A 50 4.58 8.09 -19.33
C LYS A 50 3.56 9.22 -19.18
N LEU A 51 2.30 8.98 -19.50
CA LEU A 51 1.23 9.98 -19.35
C LEU A 51 1.06 10.41 -17.88
N CYS A 52 1.04 9.47 -16.94
CA CYS A 52 0.97 9.78 -15.51
C CYS A 52 2.19 10.59 -15.03
N LEU A 53 3.41 10.24 -15.47
CA LEU A 53 4.60 10.98 -15.09
C LEU A 53 4.60 12.41 -15.67
N LEU A 54 4.12 12.58 -16.90
CA LEU A 54 3.93 13.90 -17.49
C LEU A 54 2.89 14.72 -16.71
N LEU A 55 1.78 14.10 -16.31
CA LEU A 55 0.75 14.75 -15.50
C LEU A 55 1.30 15.21 -14.14
N VAL A 56 2.06 14.34 -13.46
CA VAL A 56 2.73 14.65 -12.19
C VAL A 56 3.70 15.83 -12.36
N ALA A 57 4.54 15.81 -13.39
CA ALA A 57 5.49 16.88 -13.66
C ALA A 57 4.77 18.22 -13.92
N GLU A 58 3.66 18.22 -14.64
CA GLU A 58 2.89 19.43 -14.91
C GLU A 58 2.14 19.95 -13.67
N MET A 59 1.59 19.08 -12.83
CA MET A 59 1.02 19.48 -11.54
C MET A 59 2.07 20.09 -10.61
N GLN A 60 3.28 19.53 -10.58
CA GLN A 60 4.39 20.07 -9.79
C GLN A 60 4.84 21.43 -10.29
N LYS A 61 4.91 21.64 -11.61
CA LYS A 61 5.20 22.97 -12.19
C LYS A 61 4.18 24.04 -11.81
N LEU A 62 2.92 23.64 -11.61
CA LEU A 62 1.84 24.52 -11.15
C LEU A 62 1.85 24.74 -9.61
N GLY A 63 2.85 24.21 -8.91
CA GLY A 63 3.04 24.39 -7.47
C GLY A 63 2.35 23.35 -6.58
N ALA A 64 1.83 22.25 -7.14
CA ALA A 64 1.27 21.17 -6.34
C ALA A 64 2.34 20.16 -5.93
N LYS A 65 2.43 19.82 -4.64
CA LYS A 65 3.35 18.78 -4.16
C LYS A 65 2.68 17.41 -4.22
N ILE A 66 3.06 16.57 -5.19
CA ILE A 66 2.51 15.23 -5.34
C ILE A 66 3.05 14.28 -4.25
N ILE A 67 2.14 13.60 -3.55
CA ILE A 67 2.44 12.62 -2.49
C ILE A 67 2.36 11.19 -3.05
N PHE A 68 1.32 10.92 -3.85
CA PHE A 68 1.09 9.59 -4.44
C PHE A 68 0.41 9.72 -5.80
N CYS A 69 0.77 8.84 -6.74
CA CYS A 69 0.15 8.75 -8.05
C CYS A 69 0.04 7.29 -8.47
N SER A 70 -1.17 6.88 -8.87
CA SER A 70 -1.46 5.65 -9.60
C SER A 70 -2.22 6.00 -10.90
N PHE A 71 -2.61 4.99 -11.68
CA PHE A 71 -3.41 5.21 -12.89
C PHE A 71 -4.82 5.76 -12.62
N LYS A 72 -5.29 5.70 -11.37
CA LYS A 72 -6.69 6.03 -11.00
C LYS A 72 -6.80 7.08 -9.90
N LYS A 73 -5.72 7.32 -9.15
CA LYS A 73 -5.74 8.20 -7.99
C LYS A 73 -4.46 9.02 -7.93
N ILE A 74 -4.62 10.32 -7.70
CA ILE A 74 -3.53 11.24 -7.38
C ILE A 74 -3.83 11.84 -6.02
N ILE A 75 -2.81 11.87 -5.16
CA ILE A 75 -2.85 12.55 -3.88
C ILE A 75 -1.76 13.61 -3.92
N LEU A 76 -2.16 14.84 -3.64
CA LEU A 76 -1.29 16.00 -3.65
C LEU A 76 -1.56 16.88 -2.44
N SER A 77 -0.53 17.59 -1.98
CA SER A 77 -0.65 18.69 -1.04
C SER A 77 -0.82 19.99 -1.81
N THR A 78 -1.84 20.77 -1.44
CA THR A 78 -2.08 22.11 -1.97
C THR A 78 -1.24 23.19 -1.28
N GLU A 79 -0.60 22.85 -0.14
CA GLU A 79 0.12 23.79 0.72
C GLU A 79 -0.73 24.99 1.17
N ARG A 80 -2.07 24.86 1.11
CA ARG A 80 -3.01 25.89 1.57
C ARG A 80 -3.57 25.51 2.94
N HIS A 81 -3.69 26.49 3.83
CA HIS A 81 -4.14 26.28 5.20
C HIS A 81 -5.67 26.29 5.35
N SER A 82 -6.40 26.89 4.40
CA SER A 82 -7.86 26.96 4.41
C SER A 82 -8.49 26.15 3.26
N LEU A 83 -9.66 25.58 3.53
CA LEU A 83 -10.41 24.77 2.57
C LEU A 83 -10.84 25.58 1.32
N PRO A 84 -11.32 26.83 1.43
CA PRO A 84 -11.68 27.62 0.24
C PRO A 84 -10.49 27.90 -0.68
N LEU A 85 -9.32 28.23 -0.11
CA LEU A 85 -8.09 28.43 -0.89
C LEU A 85 -7.64 27.13 -1.57
N ALA A 86 -7.73 26.00 -0.87
CA ALA A 86 -7.41 24.70 -1.44
C ALA A 86 -8.34 24.35 -2.62
N LYS A 87 -9.66 24.59 -2.48
CA LYS A 87 -10.64 24.39 -3.57
C LYS A 87 -10.35 25.30 -4.77
N SER A 88 -10.09 26.58 -4.54
CA SER A 88 -9.77 27.54 -5.60
C SER A 88 -8.49 27.16 -6.36
N PHE A 89 -7.45 26.74 -5.63
CA PHE A 89 -6.20 26.26 -6.21
C PHE A 89 -6.43 25.02 -7.09
N ILE A 90 -7.14 24.02 -6.60
CA ILE A 90 -7.43 22.80 -7.36
C ILE A 90 -8.26 23.10 -8.62
N ASN A 91 -9.29 23.95 -8.51
CA ASN A 91 -10.08 24.33 -9.68
C ASN A 91 -9.22 25.02 -10.74
N SER A 92 -8.34 25.93 -10.33
CA SER A 92 -7.40 26.62 -11.24
C SER A 92 -6.41 25.65 -11.88
N LEU A 93 -5.91 24.68 -11.11
CA LEU A 93 -5.02 23.62 -11.58
C LEU A 93 -5.72 22.72 -12.60
N LEU A 94 -6.96 22.29 -12.34
CA LEU A 94 -7.75 21.47 -13.26
C LEU A 94 -8.03 22.20 -14.58
N ILE A 95 -8.40 23.48 -14.52
CA ILE A 95 -8.59 24.32 -15.72
C ILE A 95 -7.29 24.39 -16.53
N SER A 96 -6.15 24.58 -15.86
CA SER A 96 -4.85 24.70 -16.53
C SER A 96 -4.39 23.39 -17.18
N ILE A 97 -4.70 22.25 -16.57
CA ILE A 97 -4.40 20.92 -17.12
C ILE A 97 -5.28 20.63 -18.33
N ASN A 98 -6.59 20.92 -18.23
CA ASN A 98 -7.55 20.68 -19.32
C ASN A 98 -7.26 21.52 -20.57
N LYS A 99 -6.57 22.67 -20.43
CA LYS A 99 -6.11 23.47 -21.57
C LYS A 99 -5.03 22.77 -22.41
N LYS A 100 -4.31 21.79 -21.87
CA LYS A 100 -3.23 21.11 -22.58
C LYS A 100 -3.78 19.95 -23.42
N PRO A 101 -3.49 19.89 -24.73
CA PRO A 101 -4.10 18.91 -25.63
C PRO A 101 -3.75 17.46 -25.28
N ILE A 102 -2.56 17.23 -24.70
CA ILE A 102 -2.13 15.90 -24.26
C ILE A 102 -3.00 15.32 -23.13
N PHE A 103 -3.67 16.19 -22.35
CA PHE A 103 -4.55 15.81 -21.25
C PHE A 103 -6.02 16.02 -21.58
N ALA A 104 -6.37 16.42 -22.82
CA ALA A 104 -7.74 16.77 -23.19
C ALA A 104 -8.75 15.62 -23.00
N SER A 105 -8.29 14.38 -23.12
CA SER A 105 -9.13 13.19 -22.91
C SER A 105 -9.17 12.70 -21.45
N LEU A 106 -8.44 13.34 -20.53
CA LEU A 106 -8.43 12.95 -19.13
C LEU A 106 -9.58 13.62 -18.39
N GLN A 107 -10.37 12.81 -17.68
CA GLN A 107 -11.39 13.30 -16.76
C GLN A 107 -10.84 13.21 -15.33
N LEU A 108 -10.54 14.37 -14.75
CA LEU A 108 -10.05 14.48 -13.38
C LEU A 108 -11.18 14.94 -12.46
N GLY A 109 -11.62 14.06 -11.57
CA GLY A 109 -12.63 14.35 -10.55
C GLY A 109 -12.01 14.50 -9.16
N ILE A 110 -12.55 15.40 -8.35
CA ILE A 110 -12.15 15.58 -6.95
C ILE A 110 -12.90 14.55 -6.10
N ILE A 111 -12.17 13.72 -5.35
CA ILE A 111 -12.76 12.70 -4.46
C ILE A 111 -13.15 13.31 -3.11
N HIS A 112 -12.19 13.94 -2.42
CA HIS A 112 -12.38 14.66 -1.16
C HIS A 112 -11.18 15.56 -0.88
N PHE A 113 -11.31 16.44 0.11
CA PHE A 113 -10.21 17.17 0.71
C PHE A 113 -9.89 16.60 2.09
N SER A 114 -8.61 16.57 2.44
CA SER A 114 -8.13 16.12 3.75
C SER A 114 -7.19 17.16 4.33
N VAL A 115 -7.23 17.36 5.65
CA VAL A 115 -6.35 18.36 6.29
C VAL A 115 -5.09 17.75 6.88
N ILE A 116 -5.20 16.59 7.48
CA ILE A 116 -4.06 15.81 7.98
C ILE A 116 -4.06 14.50 7.22
N LEU A 117 -2.91 14.10 6.71
CA LEU A 117 -2.70 12.85 5.98
C LEU A 117 -1.46 12.16 6.53
N LEU A 118 -1.66 10.95 7.05
CA LEU A 118 -0.63 9.96 7.27
C LEU A 118 -0.69 8.97 6.12
N TRP A 119 0.38 8.89 5.33
CA TRP A 119 0.43 8.04 4.14
C TRP A 119 1.70 7.19 4.15
N ILE A 120 1.52 5.86 4.18
CA ILE A 120 2.61 4.89 3.98
C ILE A 120 2.50 4.33 2.56
N ASP A 121 1.34 3.78 2.22
CA ASP A 121 1.03 3.22 0.91
C ASP A 121 -0.50 3.19 0.68
N SER A 122 -0.94 2.61 -0.44
CA SER A 122 -2.37 2.51 -0.81
C SER A 122 -3.23 1.69 0.16
N SER A 123 -2.61 0.90 1.03
CA SER A 123 -3.23 -0.02 1.98
C SER A 123 -3.07 0.43 3.43
N ASN A 124 -2.20 1.41 3.67
CA ASN A 124 -1.76 1.90 4.96
C ASN A 124 -1.77 3.43 4.95
N TYR A 125 -2.91 4.01 5.35
CA TYR A 125 -3.11 5.45 5.41
C TYR A 125 -4.13 5.82 6.48
N ALA A 126 -4.07 7.06 6.94
CA ALA A 126 -5.12 7.66 7.73
C ALA A 126 -5.20 9.15 7.44
N TYR A 127 -6.40 9.72 7.44
CA TYR A 127 -6.59 11.13 7.19
C TYR A 127 -7.82 11.69 7.89
N VAL A 128 -7.86 13.02 7.98
CA VAL A 128 -9.00 13.77 8.52
C VAL A 128 -9.70 14.50 7.38
N TYR A 129 -11.00 14.22 7.22
CA TYR A 129 -11.82 14.86 6.20
C TYR A 129 -11.94 16.37 6.40
N ALA A 130 -11.78 17.11 5.32
CA ALA A 130 -12.05 18.54 5.22
C ALA A 130 -13.28 18.74 4.33
N SER A 131 -14.38 19.19 4.90
CA SER A 131 -15.63 19.39 4.16
C SER A 131 -16.41 20.58 4.70
N ASP A 132 -17.25 21.16 3.86
CA ASP A 132 -18.25 22.14 4.31
C ASP A 132 -19.41 21.43 5.04
N GLU A 133 -19.61 20.13 4.78
CA GLU A 133 -20.58 19.32 5.51
C GLU A 133 -20.08 19.01 6.93
N GLU A 134 -20.74 19.56 7.95
CA GLU A 134 -20.35 19.39 9.36
C GLU A 134 -20.22 17.92 9.78
N LYS A 135 -21.11 17.04 9.30
CA LYS A 135 -21.09 15.61 9.61
C LYS A 135 -19.84 14.88 9.09
N LYS A 136 -19.23 15.38 8.01
CA LYS A 136 -18.03 14.79 7.41
C LYS A 136 -16.77 15.50 7.90
N ASN A 137 -16.85 16.81 8.16
CA ASN A 137 -15.68 17.60 8.54
C ASN A 137 -15.08 17.11 9.87
N GLY A 138 -13.78 16.87 9.90
CA GLY A 138 -13.09 16.36 11.09
C GLY A 138 -13.25 14.85 11.32
N ARG A 139 -14.02 14.12 10.50
CA ARG A 139 -14.09 12.66 10.59
C ARG A 139 -12.72 12.06 10.23
N VAL A 140 -12.25 11.13 11.04
CA VAL A 140 -11.01 10.39 10.77
C VAL A 140 -11.35 9.10 10.02
N GLU A 141 -10.66 8.85 8.91
CA GLU A 141 -10.64 7.55 8.25
C GLU A 141 -9.24 6.98 8.37
N ALA A 142 -9.15 5.74 8.84
CA ALA A 142 -7.89 5.04 9.07
C ALA A 142 -7.99 3.62 8.51
N LYS A 143 -7.04 3.27 7.64
CA LYS A 143 -6.92 1.95 7.02
C LYS A 143 -5.48 1.48 7.13
N PHE A 144 -5.25 0.38 7.86
CA PHE A 144 -3.91 -0.14 8.10
C PHE A 144 -3.85 -1.64 7.81
N GLY A 145 -3.62 -1.99 6.54
CA GLY A 145 -3.46 -3.38 6.12
C GLY A 145 -2.24 -4.07 6.74
N LEU A 146 -1.24 -3.31 7.21
CA LEU A 146 -0.10 -3.83 7.95
C LEU A 146 -0.52 -4.52 9.26
N ALA A 147 -1.65 -4.11 9.82
CA ALA A 147 -2.20 -4.69 11.05
C ALA A 147 -3.02 -5.96 10.78
N ASN A 148 -3.15 -6.45 9.54
CA ASN A 148 -3.96 -7.63 9.23
C ASN A 148 -3.39 -8.95 9.77
N LYS A 149 -2.13 -8.95 10.20
CA LYS A 149 -1.57 -10.04 11.00
C LYS A 149 -2.12 -10.06 12.43
N ILE A 150 -2.54 -8.91 12.94
CA ILE A 150 -3.16 -8.77 14.25
C ILE A 150 -4.67 -8.94 14.02
N THR A 151 -5.30 -9.94 14.63
CA THR A 151 -6.73 -10.22 14.40
C THR A 151 -7.62 -9.75 15.55
N GLY A 152 -8.90 -9.55 15.25
CA GLY A 152 -9.94 -9.28 16.24
C GLY A 152 -9.83 -7.93 16.95
N GLU A 153 -10.11 -7.93 18.26
CA GLU A 153 -10.19 -6.71 19.07
C GLU A 153 -8.89 -5.90 19.11
N ILE A 154 -7.73 -6.56 18.98
CA ILE A 154 -6.42 -5.91 19.10
C ILE A 154 -6.21 -4.98 17.90
N LYS A 155 -6.58 -5.42 16.69
CA LYS A 155 -6.56 -4.59 15.48
C LYS A 155 -7.47 -3.37 15.64
N ASN A 156 -8.66 -3.55 16.20
CA ASN A 156 -9.58 -2.44 16.43
C ASN A 156 -9.02 -1.43 17.44
N LYS A 157 -8.45 -1.90 18.56
CA LYS A 157 -7.77 -1.03 19.54
C LYS A 157 -6.60 -0.27 18.92
N PHE A 158 -5.81 -0.92 18.07
CA PHE A 158 -4.73 -0.30 17.31
C PHE A 158 -5.25 0.82 16.39
N ILE A 159 -6.25 0.53 15.56
CA ILE A 159 -6.82 1.51 14.62
C ILE A 159 -7.42 2.70 15.37
N ILE A 160 -8.17 2.45 16.45
CA ILE A 160 -8.77 3.50 17.30
C ILE A 160 -7.68 4.38 17.91
N MET A 161 -6.58 3.80 18.39
CA MET A 161 -5.48 4.56 18.99
C MET A 161 -4.81 5.48 17.96
N ILE A 162 -4.52 5.00 16.75
CA ILE A 162 -3.95 5.84 15.69
C ILE A 162 -4.94 6.90 15.20
N ALA A 163 -6.22 6.54 15.05
CA ALA A 163 -7.27 7.48 14.69
C ALA A 163 -7.43 8.58 15.76
N GLY A 164 -7.33 8.21 17.04
CA GLY A 164 -7.33 9.12 18.19
C GLY A 164 -6.15 10.08 18.14
N PHE A 165 -4.94 9.58 17.88
CA PHE A 165 -3.75 10.41 17.69
C PHE A 165 -3.94 11.46 16.59
N ILE A 166 -4.43 11.06 15.42
CA ILE A 166 -4.69 11.96 14.30
C ILE A 166 -5.83 12.94 14.60
N GLY A 167 -6.87 12.50 15.30
CA GLY A 167 -7.97 13.35 15.76
C GLY A 167 -7.51 14.42 16.76
N MET A 168 -6.59 14.08 17.67
CA MET A 168 -5.98 15.02 18.61
C MET A 168 -5.14 16.07 17.88
N LEU A 169 -4.33 15.65 16.89
CA LEU A 169 -3.58 16.57 16.02
C LEU A 169 -4.50 17.58 15.33
N TRP A 170 -5.64 17.11 14.83
CA TRP A 170 -6.65 17.95 14.20
C TRP A 170 -7.30 18.94 15.18
N ASN A 171 -7.68 18.48 16.38
CA ASN A 171 -8.33 19.33 17.36
C ASN A 171 -7.44 20.49 17.79
N LYS A 172 -6.13 20.26 17.96
CA LYS A 172 -5.19 21.35 18.25
C LYS A 172 -4.96 22.24 17.05
N LYS A 173 -4.93 21.68 15.84
CA LYS A 173 -4.82 22.47 14.61
C LYS A 173 -5.86 23.59 14.56
N LYS A 174 -7.09 23.33 15.03
CA LYS A 174 -8.15 24.35 15.09
C LYS A 174 -7.82 25.55 15.99
N GLY A 175 -6.93 25.38 16.96
CA GLY A 175 -6.48 26.45 17.86
C GLY A 175 -5.27 27.23 17.37
N PHE A 176 -4.67 26.86 16.22
CA PHE A 176 -3.51 27.57 15.66
C PHE A 176 -3.94 28.64 14.66
N ASN A 177 -3.22 29.76 14.68
CA ASN A 177 -3.32 30.84 13.70
C ASN A 177 -2.51 30.50 12.42
N GLU A 178 -2.69 31.27 11.34
CA GLU A 178 -2.01 31.00 10.06
C GLU A 178 -0.48 31.04 10.13
N GLU A 179 0.09 31.85 11.02
CA GLU A 179 1.54 31.94 11.22
C GLU A 179 2.09 30.70 11.93
N GLU A 180 1.41 30.27 13.00
CA GLU A 180 1.74 29.04 13.74
C GLU A 180 1.61 27.79 12.86
N LEU A 181 0.65 27.77 11.92
CA LEU A 181 0.50 26.68 10.95
C LEU A 181 1.62 26.61 9.91
N LYS A 182 2.42 27.66 9.75
CA LYS A 182 3.61 27.66 8.87
C LYS A 182 4.86 27.21 9.62
N ASP A 183 4.85 27.30 10.95
CA ASP A 183 5.95 26.86 11.79
C ASP A 183 5.98 25.34 11.90
N ARG A 184 6.95 24.73 11.21
CA ARG A 184 7.14 23.27 11.22
C ARG A 184 7.71 22.77 12.54
N GLU A 185 8.48 23.58 13.25
CA GLU A 185 9.08 23.19 14.53
C GLU A 185 7.98 23.12 15.59
N LEU A 186 7.13 24.14 15.68
CA LEU A 186 5.97 24.15 16.58
C LEU A 186 5.05 22.93 16.35
N ILE A 187 4.74 22.61 15.08
CA ILE A 187 3.92 21.44 14.73
C ILE A 187 4.62 20.13 15.15
N SER A 188 5.93 20.07 15.02
CA SER A 188 6.74 18.91 15.41
C SER A 188 6.76 18.72 16.92
N GLU A 189 7.02 19.79 17.68
CA GLU A 189 6.98 19.79 19.14
C GLU A 189 5.61 19.37 19.68
N TYR A 190 4.55 19.89 19.07
CA TYR A 190 3.20 19.51 19.46
C TYR A 190 2.89 18.04 19.17
N SER A 191 3.33 17.51 18.03
CA SER A 191 3.19 16.09 17.69
C SER A 191 3.90 15.21 18.72
N ILE A 192 5.11 15.61 19.14
CA ILE A 192 5.89 14.93 20.19
C ILE A 192 5.13 14.97 21.53
N LYS A 193 4.54 16.12 21.89
CA LYS A 193 3.78 16.29 23.12
C LYS A 193 2.58 15.35 23.20
N ILE A 194 1.73 15.29 22.17
CA ILE A 194 0.58 14.36 22.15
C ILE A 194 1.05 12.92 22.29
N LEU A 195 2.09 12.54 21.54
CA LEU A 195 2.59 11.16 21.60
C LEU A 195 2.98 10.81 23.04
N LYS A 196 3.73 11.69 23.71
CA LYS A 196 4.16 11.50 25.11
C LYS A 196 3.02 11.42 26.11
N GLU A 197 2.06 12.33 26.03
CA GLU A 197 1.01 12.48 27.05
C GLU A 197 -0.14 11.47 26.89
N GLU A 198 -0.49 11.09 25.65
CA GLU A 198 -1.75 10.38 25.38
C GLU A 198 -1.55 8.96 24.82
N ILE A 199 -0.50 8.75 24.01
CA ILE A 199 -0.34 7.52 23.24
C ILE A 199 0.64 6.55 23.89
N ILE A 200 1.74 7.05 24.48
CA ILE A 200 2.78 6.21 25.11
C ILE A 200 2.19 5.33 26.21
N ASP A 201 1.42 5.89 27.15
CA ASP A 201 0.82 5.13 28.24
C ASP A 201 -0.19 4.07 27.74
N SER A 202 -0.95 4.41 26.71
CA SER A 202 -1.89 3.49 26.07
C SER A 202 -1.14 2.31 25.41
N LEU A 203 -0.03 2.59 24.72
CA LEU A 203 0.84 1.58 24.12
C LEU A 203 1.45 0.65 25.16
N PHE A 204 1.98 1.19 26.26
CA PHE A 204 2.52 0.38 27.36
C PHE A 204 1.45 -0.51 27.97
N ARG A 205 0.29 0.06 28.31
CA ARG A 205 -0.84 -0.69 28.89
C ARG A 205 -1.33 -1.80 27.97
N LEU A 206 -1.48 -1.54 26.67
CA LEU A 206 -1.91 -2.56 25.71
C LEU A 206 -0.83 -3.63 25.53
N THR A 207 0.43 -3.26 25.42
CA THR A 207 1.55 -4.21 25.28
C THR A 207 1.62 -5.14 26.49
N THR A 208 1.55 -4.62 27.72
CA THR A 208 1.52 -5.43 28.94
C THR A 208 0.34 -6.40 28.96
N LYS A 209 -0.86 -5.94 28.56
CA LYS A 209 -2.04 -6.82 28.45
C LYS A 209 -1.84 -7.92 27.41
N LEU A 210 -1.23 -7.61 26.27
CA LEU A 210 -0.97 -8.58 25.20
C LEU A 210 0.06 -9.63 25.62
N VAL A 211 1.08 -9.23 26.38
CA VAL A 211 2.08 -10.14 26.94
C VAL A 211 1.42 -11.14 27.91
N VAL A 212 0.55 -10.67 28.82
CA VAL A 212 -0.22 -11.55 29.72
C VAL A 212 -1.13 -12.52 28.96
N LEU A 213 -1.72 -12.09 27.85
CA LEU A 213 -2.60 -12.92 27.01
C LEU A 213 -1.85 -13.80 26.00
N ARG A 214 -0.52 -13.67 25.88
CA ARG A 214 0.30 -14.35 24.89
C ARG A 214 0.03 -15.86 24.78
N PRO A 215 -0.05 -16.65 25.87
CA PRO A 215 -0.27 -18.10 25.76
C PRO A 215 -1.59 -18.45 25.06
N LYS A 216 -2.67 -17.72 25.38
CA LYS A 216 -3.98 -17.92 24.75
C LYS A 216 -3.98 -17.52 23.28
N LEU A 217 -3.29 -16.43 22.96
CA LEU A 217 -3.16 -15.93 21.60
C LEU A 217 -2.37 -16.89 20.72
N GLU A 218 -1.31 -17.51 21.26
CA GLU A 218 -0.52 -18.53 20.58
C GLU A 218 -1.33 -19.81 20.30
N GLU A 219 -2.20 -20.23 21.22
CA GLU A 219 -3.12 -21.35 21.00
C GLU A 219 -4.10 -21.09 19.86
N MET A 220 -4.66 -19.87 19.79
CA MET A 220 -5.54 -19.45 18.69
C MET A 220 -4.78 -19.28 17.36
N ALA A 221 -3.49 -18.96 17.41
CA ALA A 221 -2.65 -18.75 16.25
C ALA A 221 -2.05 -20.04 15.67
N LYS A 222 -2.34 -21.23 16.22
CA LYS A 222 -1.79 -22.52 15.72
C LYS A 222 -2.10 -22.80 14.24
N GLU A 223 -3.14 -22.19 13.66
CA GLU A 223 -3.44 -22.26 12.22
C GLU A 223 -2.55 -21.32 11.36
N ASN A 224 -1.98 -20.27 11.95
CA ASN A 224 -1.12 -19.27 11.32
C ASN A 224 0.28 -19.29 11.94
N ALA A 225 1.14 -20.18 11.42
CA ALA A 225 2.50 -20.43 11.91
C ALA A 225 3.26 -19.21 12.47
N SER A 226 3.82 -19.38 13.69
CA SER A 226 4.91 -18.59 14.29
C SER A 226 4.74 -17.06 14.33
N LEU A 227 3.51 -16.55 14.43
CA LEU A 227 3.29 -15.11 14.60
C LEU A 227 3.22 -14.73 16.09
N ASP A 228 4.19 -13.95 16.54
CA ASP A 228 4.11 -13.30 17.84
C ASP A 228 3.27 -12.01 17.75
N ILE A 229 2.02 -12.09 18.23
CA ILE A 229 1.03 -11.01 18.16
C ILE A 229 1.49 -9.74 18.90
N PRO A 230 1.95 -9.80 20.17
CA PRO A 230 2.52 -8.63 20.86
C PRO A 230 3.65 -7.94 20.09
N LEU A 231 4.61 -8.71 19.53
CA LEU A 231 5.71 -8.13 18.75
C LEU A 231 5.19 -7.46 17.47
N GLU A 232 4.27 -8.10 16.76
CA GLU A 232 3.71 -7.51 15.54
C GLU A 232 2.89 -6.24 15.84
N PHE A 233 2.20 -6.18 16.98
CA PHE A 233 1.54 -4.96 17.46
C PHE A 233 2.52 -3.81 17.67
N ILE A 234 3.63 -4.03 18.37
CA ILE A 234 4.66 -3.01 18.56
C ILE A 234 5.22 -2.56 17.21
N ASN A 235 5.58 -3.52 16.35
CA ASN A 235 6.14 -3.21 15.03
C ASN A 235 5.19 -2.34 14.20
N CYS A 236 3.90 -2.68 14.18
CA CYS A 236 2.87 -1.92 13.47
C CYS A 236 2.73 -0.50 14.03
N ALA A 237 2.62 -0.35 15.35
CA ALA A 237 2.45 0.95 16.00
C ALA A 237 3.66 1.86 15.80
N CYS A 238 4.86 1.36 16.08
CA CYS A 238 6.08 2.12 15.87
C CYS A 238 6.26 2.49 14.38
N ARG A 239 5.92 1.59 13.44
CA ARG A 239 6.03 1.91 12.01
C ARG A 239 5.11 3.04 11.56
N VAL A 240 3.88 3.07 12.08
CA VAL A 240 2.90 4.11 11.73
C VAL A 240 3.27 5.45 12.36
N LEU A 241 3.72 5.45 13.62
CA LEU A 241 4.12 6.68 14.32
C LEU A 241 5.41 7.28 13.75
N SER A 242 6.38 6.46 13.34
CA SER A 242 7.63 6.88 12.69
C SER A 242 7.44 7.45 11.28
N VAL A 243 6.23 7.47 10.72
CA VAL A 243 5.96 8.16 9.45
C VAL A 243 6.21 9.66 9.57
N ASN A 244 6.00 10.23 10.75
CA ASN A 244 6.38 11.60 11.04
C ASN A 244 7.87 11.63 11.46
N PRO A 245 8.77 12.25 10.67
CA PRO A 245 10.20 12.29 11.00
C PRO A 245 10.49 12.92 12.36
N ALA A 246 9.66 13.86 12.81
CA ALA A 246 9.81 14.48 14.14
C ALA A 246 9.63 13.49 15.31
N LEU A 247 9.00 12.35 15.07
CA LEU A 247 8.72 11.34 16.09
C LEU A 247 9.72 10.17 16.07
N GLU A 248 10.61 10.10 15.08
CA GLU A 248 11.44 8.91 14.82
C GLU A 248 12.27 8.50 16.04
N ASP A 249 13.08 9.42 16.59
CA ASP A 249 13.93 9.15 17.77
C ASP A 249 13.11 8.76 19.02
N LEU A 250 11.97 9.42 19.23
CA LEU A 250 11.09 9.13 20.36
C LEU A 250 10.47 7.74 20.21
N VAL A 251 10.03 7.40 19.00
CA VAL A 251 9.41 6.12 18.67
C VAL A 251 10.43 4.98 18.74
N ASP A 252 11.69 5.20 18.37
CA ASP A 252 12.76 4.20 18.47
C ASP A 252 13.15 3.91 19.92
N ASN A 253 13.21 4.94 20.76
CA ASN A 253 13.37 4.79 22.20
C ASN A 253 12.18 4.02 22.81
N LEU A 254 10.95 4.41 22.45
CA LEU A 254 9.73 3.73 22.89
C LEU A 254 9.71 2.27 22.44
N ARG A 255 10.08 1.99 21.18
CA ARG A 255 10.20 0.64 20.65
C ARG A 255 11.13 -0.20 21.50
N SER A 256 12.31 0.34 21.83
CA SER A 256 13.29 -0.35 22.68
C SER A 256 12.71 -0.69 24.05
N GLN A 257 11.99 0.26 24.68
CA GLN A 257 11.33 0.05 25.97
C GLN A 257 10.20 -0.99 25.90
N LEU A 258 9.37 -0.96 24.85
CA LEU A 258 8.28 -1.92 24.66
C LEU A 258 8.81 -3.34 24.40
N LEU A 259 9.92 -3.48 23.65
CA LEU A 259 10.57 -4.76 23.42
C LEU A 259 11.11 -5.37 24.72
N LEU A 260 11.64 -4.55 25.65
CA LEU A 260 12.06 -5.03 26.96
C LEU A 260 10.91 -5.66 27.75
N ILE A 261 9.67 -5.18 27.61
CA ILE A 261 8.51 -5.75 28.29
C ILE A 261 8.21 -7.15 27.76
N ILE A 262 8.23 -7.31 26.43
CA ILE A 262 8.03 -8.61 25.79
C ILE A 262 9.13 -9.62 26.18
N GLN A 263 10.36 -9.15 26.36
CA GLN A 263 11.50 -10.02 26.69
C GLN A 263 11.49 -10.57 28.12
N LYS A 264 10.72 -9.96 29.04
CA LYS A 264 10.68 -10.42 30.45
C LYS A 264 10.21 -11.86 30.59
N ASP A 265 9.43 -12.35 29.63
CA ASP A 265 8.87 -13.71 29.65
C ASP A 265 9.81 -14.75 29.02
N GLY A 266 11.01 -14.35 28.55
CA GLY A 266 12.04 -15.25 28.02
C GLY A 266 11.72 -15.92 26.67
N THR A 267 10.57 -15.63 26.08
CA THR A 267 10.05 -16.23 24.84
C THR A 267 10.72 -15.69 23.57
N ILE A 268 11.28 -14.48 23.61
CA ILE A 268 12.03 -13.87 22.51
C ILE A 268 13.49 -13.73 22.89
N SER A 269 14.37 -14.31 22.08
CA SER A 269 15.81 -14.18 22.28
C SER A 269 16.31 -12.79 21.86
N LYS A 270 17.37 -12.28 22.51
CA LYS A 270 18.01 -10.99 22.16
C LYS A 270 18.44 -10.90 20.69
N SER A 271 18.65 -12.03 20.00
CA SER A 271 19.00 -12.07 18.57
C SER A 271 17.83 -11.72 17.63
N GLN A 272 16.58 -11.91 18.06
CA GLN A 272 15.40 -11.54 17.27
C GLN A 272 15.12 -10.02 17.27
N ASN A 273 15.71 -9.26 18.20
CA ASN A 273 15.63 -7.79 18.22
C ASN A 273 16.31 -7.12 17.03
N ASN A 274 17.37 -7.73 16.50
CA ASN A 274 18.14 -7.20 15.38
C ASN A 274 17.60 -7.66 14.01
N LEU A 275 16.54 -8.47 13.99
CA LEU A 275 15.87 -8.82 12.75
C LEU A 275 15.12 -7.58 12.28
N ILE A 276 15.54 -7.06 11.12
CA ILE A 276 14.85 -5.97 10.44
C ILE A 276 13.40 -6.41 10.24
N TRP A 277 12.47 -5.76 10.94
CA TRP A 277 11.05 -6.04 10.74
C TRP A 277 10.67 -5.59 9.33
N ILE A 278 10.22 -6.54 8.53
CA ILE A 278 9.75 -6.28 7.17
C ILE A 278 8.23 -6.12 7.24
N PRO A 279 7.67 -4.92 7.04
CA PRO A 279 6.23 -4.74 7.01
C PRO A 279 5.62 -5.66 5.95
N PRO A 280 4.49 -6.31 6.24
CA PRO A 280 3.79 -7.11 5.24
C PRO A 280 3.47 -6.23 4.02
N SER A 281 3.93 -6.67 2.85
CA SER A 281 3.66 -5.95 1.62
C SER A 281 2.20 -6.18 1.18
N PRO A 282 1.49 -5.14 0.72
CA PRO A 282 0.14 -5.31 0.20
C PRO A 282 0.18 -6.20 -1.05
N ILE A 283 -0.79 -7.12 -1.15
CA ILE A 283 -1.01 -7.92 -2.36
C ILE A 283 -2.06 -7.21 -3.18
N ILE A 284 -1.59 -6.47 -4.18
CA ILE A 284 -2.46 -5.72 -5.10
C ILE A 284 -2.59 -6.50 -6.40
N LEU A 285 -3.82 -6.86 -6.76
CA LEU A 285 -4.19 -7.30 -8.09
C LEU A 285 -4.47 -6.05 -8.94
N GLU A 286 -3.50 -5.70 -9.77
CA GLU A 286 -3.57 -4.53 -10.64
C GLU A 286 -4.50 -4.80 -11.84
N ASN A 287 -5.26 -3.77 -12.25
CA ASN A 287 -6.09 -3.80 -13.46
C ASN A 287 -7.09 -4.97 -13.52
N ILE A 288 -7.71 -5.35 -12.40
CA ILE A 288 -8.82 -6.30 -12.40
C ILE A 288 -10.05 -5.66 -13.05
N PHE A 289 -10.63 -6.31 -14.07
CA PHE A 289 -11.82 -5.82 -14.77
C PHE A 289 -13.09 -6.42 -14.17
N CYS A 290 -14.05 -5.56 -13.81
CA CYS A 290 -15.34 -6.02 -13.32
C CYS A 290 -16.15 -6.68 -14.44
N PRO A 291 -16.65 -7.91 -14.26
CA PRO A 291 -17.48 -8.57 -15.29
C PRO A 291 -18.81 -7.85 -15.50
N LYS A 292 -19.31 -7.12 -14.50
CA LYS A 292 -20.60 -6.41 -14.54
C LYS A 292 -20.48 -5.00 -15.13
N CYS A 293 -19.65 -4.13 -14.55
CA CYS A 293 -19.56 -2.73 -14.98
C CYS A 293 -18.40 -2.44 -15.95
N LEU A 294 -17.56 -3.43 -16.28
CA LEU A 294 -16.45 -3.35 -17.23
C LEU A 294 -15.32 -2.39 -16.85
N GLN A 295 -15.49 -1.63 -15.76
CA GLN A 295 -14.44 -0.80 -15.18
C GLN A 295 -13.33 -1.65 -14.61
N ASN A 296 -12.09 -1.18 -14.74
CA ASN A 296 -10.97 -1.78 -14.07
C ASN A 296 -10.69 -1.09 -12.73
N SER A 297 -10.28 -1.85 -11.72
CA SER A 297 -9.79 -1.33 -10.43
C SER A 297 -8.49 -2.03 -10.06
N ASP A 298 -7.77 -1.49 -9.08
CA ASP A 298 -6.75 -2.26 -8.39
C ASP A 298 -7.39 -2.81 -7.12
N LEU A 299 -7.15 -4.08 -6.80
CA LEU A 299 -7.77 -4.76 -5.66
C LEU A 299 -6.70 -5.20 -4.67
N ASP A 300 -6.74 -4.65 -3.46
CA ASP A 300 -5.91 -5.10 -2.35
C ASP A 300 -6.56 -6.29 -1.66
N VAL A 301 -6.04 -7.49 -1.92
CA VAL A 301 -6.64 -8.74 -1.39
C VAL A 301 -6.33 -8.98 0.08
N ASN A 302 -5.34 -8.27 0.65
CA ASN A 302 -4.96 -8.46 2.05
C ASN A 302 -5.97 -7.82 3.02
N ASN A 303 -6.70 -6.80 2.56
CA ASN A 303 -7.30 -5.78 3.41
C ASN A 303 -8.83 -5.80 3.43
N ASN A 304 -9.41 -6.88 2.90
CA ASN A 304 -10.83 -7.13 3.03
C ASN A 304 -11.04 -7.86 4.36
N ASP A 305 -11.51 -7.12 5.37
CA ASP A 305 -12.05 -7.74 6.58
C ASP A 305 -13.29 -8.59 6.24
N ASP A 306 -13.96 -8.26 5.14
CA ASP A 306 -15.02 -9.04 4.52
C ASP A 306 -14.49 -10.30 3.82
N THR A 307 -15.30 -11.35 3.79
CA THR A 307 -15.04 -12.59 3.04
C THR A 307 -15.09 -12.41 1.52
N LEU A 308 -15.61 -11.26 1.05
CA LEU A 308 -15.94 -11.02 -0.35
C LEU A 308 -14.97 -10.03 -1.02
N PHE A 309 -14.61 -10.29 -2.27
CA PHE A 309 -13.88 -9.36 -3.12
C PHE A 309 -14.87 -8.58 -3.97
N VAL A 310 -14.95 -7.26 -3.83
CA VAL A 310 -15.96 -6.45 -4.53
C VAL A 310 -15.35 -5.38 -5.44
N CYS A 311 -16.05 -5.06 -6.52
CA CYS A 311 -15.71 -3.96 -7.40
C CYS A 311 -15.82 -2.60 -6.69
N SER A 312 -14.83 -1.73 -6.86
CA SER A 312 -14.84 -0.38 -6.28
C SER A 312 -15.95 0.54 -6.82
N TYR A 313 -16.48 0.24 -8.01
CA TYR A 313 -17.47 1.06 -8.69
C TYR A 313 -18.90 0.57 -8.45
N CYS A 314 -19.20 -0.68 -8.82
CA CYS A 314 -20.57 -1.22 -8.76
C CYS A 314 -20.83 -2.17 -7.60
N ARG A 315 -19.82 -2.40 -6.73
CA ARG A 315 -19.88 -3.34 -5.59
C ARG A 315 -20.20 -4.79 -5.95
N ASN A 316 -20.21 -5.14 -7.24
CA ASN A 316 -20.36 -6.52 -7.67
C ASN A 316 -19.21 -7.36 -7.13
N GLU A 317 -19.53 -8.55 -6.64
CA GLU A 317 -18.53 -9.51 -6.20
C GLU A 317 -17.73 -10.03 -7.40
N TYR A 318 -16.42 -10.16 -7.22
CA TYR A 318 -15.54 -10.83 -8.16
C TYR A 318 -15.63 -12.33 -7.96
N PRO A 319 -15.76 -13.12 -9.05
CA PRO A 319 -15.68 -14.57 -8.94
C PRO A 319 -14.38 -15.00 -8.26
N LEU A 320 -14.46 -15.89 -7.26
CA LEU A 320 -13.26 -16.39 -6.57
C LEU A 320 -12.28 -17.09 -7.52
N SER A 321 -12.79 -17.76 -8.56
CA SER A 321 -11.96 -18.36 -9.61
C SER A 321 -11.08 -17.35 -10.34
N LEU A 322 -11.60 -16.15 -10.63
CA LEU A 322 -10.84 -15.06 -11.24
C LEU A 322 -9.75 -14.56 -10.28
N ILE A 323 -10.08 -14.38 -9.01
CA ILE A 323 -9.13 -13.94 -7.98
C ILE A 323 -8.02 -14.99 -7.80
N GLU A 324 -8.39 -16.26 -7.73
CA GLU A 324 -7.48 -17.38 -7.61
C GLU A 324 -6.52 -17.46 -8.80
N GLU A 325 -7.03 -17.40 -10.03
CA GLU A 325 -6.22 -17.40 -11.26
C GLU A 325 -5.20 -16.25 -11.27
N MET A 326 -5.63 -15.03 -10.96
CA MET A 326 -4.75 -13.86 -10.92
C MET A 326 -3.67 -13.98 -9.82
N LEU A 327 -4.01 -14.56 -8.66
CA LEU A 327 -3.04 -14.80 -7.58
C LEU A 327 -2.05 -15.92 -7.91
N ILE A 328 -2.49 -16.96 -8.62
CA ILE A 328 -1.60 -18.01 -9.14
C ILE A 328 -0.63 -17.39 -10.15
N GLU A 329 -1.12 -16.62 -11.13
CA GLU A 329 -0.28 -15.95 -12.12
C GLU A 329 0.75 -15.03 -11.45
N ARG A 330 0.31 -14.27 -10.42
CA ARG A 330 1.20 -13.42 -9.62
C ARG A 330 2.27 -14.24 -8.90
N THR A 331 1.89 -15.37 -8.29
CA THR A 331 2.82 -16.27 -7.57
C THR A 331 3.87 -16.86 -8.53
N SER A 332 3.44 -17.30 -9.72
CA SER A 332 4.35 -17.79 -10.76
C SER A 332 5.31 -16.71 -11.25
N LYS A 333 4.83 -15.47 -11.48
CA LYS A 333 5.69 -14.33 -11.82
C LYS A 333 6.70 -14.02 -10.72
N MET A 334 6.28 -14.08 -9.46
CA MET A 334 7.18 -13.89 -8.31
C MET A 334 8.26 -14.97 -8.27
N GLN A 335 7.91 -16.23 -8.48
CA GLN A 335 8.87 -17.34 -8.52
C GLN A 335 9.86 -17.15 -9.67
N ALA A 336 9.39 -16.85 -10.89
CA ALA A 336 10.24 -16.60 -12.04
C ALA A 336 11.19 -15.42 -11.80
N SER A 337 10.67 -14.31 -11.23
CA SER A 337 11.48 -13.13 -10.90
C SER A 337 12.56 -13.44 -9.86
N PHE A 338 12.28 -14.31 -8.89
CA PHE A 338 13.26 -14.74 -7.89
C PHE A 338 14.31 -15.68 -8.48
N ALA A 339 13.92 -16.60 -9.37
CA ALA A 339 14.83 -17.53 -10.01
C ALA A 339 15.77 -16.84 -11.01
N LEU A 340 15.27 -15.84 -11.74
CA LEU A 340 15.98 -15.11 -12.79
C LEU A 340 16.59 -13.79 -12.30
N GLN A 341 16.61 -13.56 -10.99
CA GLN A 341 17.08 -12.30 -10.44
C GLN A 341 18.56 -12.06 -10.70
N ASP A 342 18.93 -10.79 -10.83
CA ASP A 342 20.33 -10.38 -10.84
C ASP A 342 20.95 -10.45 -9.45
N TRP A 343 22.27 -10.41 -9.41
CA TRP A 343 23.05 -10.11 -8.22
C TRP A 343 23.79 -8.78 -8.33
N LYS A 344 24.00 -8.13 -7.19
CA LYS A 344 24.63 -6.82 -7.09
C LYS A 344 25.77 -6.84 -6.08
N CYS A 345 26.82 -6.07 -6.33
CA CYS A 345 27.93 -5.98 -5.39
C CYS A 345 27.47 -5.31 -4.08
N VAL A 346 27.88 -5.86 -2.93
CA VAL A 346 27.52 -5.30 -1.62
C VAL A 346 28.05 -3.87 -1.44
N SER A 347 29.24 -3.56 -1.95
CA SER A 347 29.87 -2.24 -1.82
C SER A 347 29.47 -1.29 -2.95
N CYS A 348 29.91 -1.56 -4.19
CA CYS A 348 29.74 -0.61 -5.30
C CYS A 348 28.36 -0.65 -5.99
N LYS A 349 27.48 -1.58 -5.60
CA LYS A 349 26.12 -1.77 -6.14
C LYS A 349 26.03 -2.08 -7.65
N LYS A 350 27.16 -2.28 -8.34
CA LYS A 350 27.18 -2.76 -9.74
C LYS A 350 26.52 -4.14 -9.85
N ILE A 351 25.75 -4.34 -10.93
CA ILE A 351 25.21 -5.65 -11.30
C ILE A 351 26.35 -6.52 -11.82
N GLY A 352 26.40 -7.77 -11.39
CA GLY A 352 27.41 -8.69 -11.90
C GLY A 352 27.03 -9.18 -13.30
N ALA A 353 27.95 -9.03 -14.25
CA ALA A 353 27.72 -9.36 -15.65
C ALA A 353 28.02 -10.83 -15.99
N ASN A 354 28.76 -11.55 -15.15
CA ASN A 354 29.24 -12.89 -15.44
C ASN A 354 28.89 -13.87 -14.33
N PHE A 355 28.24 -14.98 -14.69
CA PHE A 355 27.76 -16.00 -13.77
C PHE A 355 28.86 -16.80 -13.05
N LEU A 356 30.09 -16.74 -13.56
CA LEU A 356 31.22 -17.54 -13.06
C LEU A 356 32.10 -16.80 -12.05
N ILE A 357 31.95 -15.47 -11.91
CA ILE A 357 32.83 -14.66 -11.06
C ILE A 357 32.17 -14.43 -9.70
N PRO A 358 32.71 -14.98 -8.59
CA PRO A 358 32.08 -14.88 -7.28
C PRO A 358 32.26 -13.51 -6.60
N TYR A 359 33.20 -12.69 -7.08
CA TYR A 359 33.53 -11.38 -6.51
C TYR A 359 33.46 -10.28 -7.57
N CYS A 360 33.09 -9.08 -7.13
CA CYS A 360 33.16 -7.89 -7.95
C CYS A 360 34.61 -7.44 -8.16
N GLU A 361 34.86 -6.59 -9.16
CA GLU A 361 36.15 -5.92 -9.41
C GLU A 361 36.64 -5.13 -8.19
N CYS A 362 35.74 -4.66 -7.33
CA CYS A 362 36.10 -4.02 -6.05
C CYS A 362 36.34 -5.04 -4.91
N SER A 363 36.62 -6.30 -5.25
CA SER A 363 36.93 -7.41 -4.33
C SER A 363 35.83 -7.76 -3.31
N ASN A 364 34.63 -7.22 -3.48
CA ASN A 364 33.48 -7.47 -2.62
C ASN A 364 32.56 -8.53 -3.22
N LYS A 365 31.90 -9.31 -2.36
CA LYS A 365 30.93 -10.33 -2.79
C LYS A 365 29.71 -9.71 -3.46
N PHE A 366 29.08 -10.50 -4.33
CA PHE A 366 27.75 -10.23 -4.84
C PHE A 366 26.68 -10.75 -3.87
N GLU A 367 25.56 -10.04 -3.79
CA GLU A 367 24.35 -10.46 -3.11
C GLU A 367 23.18 -10.46 -4.08
N TYR A 368 22.20 -11.33 -3.83
CA TYR A 368 20.95 -11.36 -4.59
C TYR A 368 20.18 -10.03 -4.47
N THR A 369 19.60 -9.57 -5.57
CA THR A 369 18.78 -8.35 -5.58
C THR A 369 17.48 -8.51 -4.78
N ILE A 370 16.89 -9.70 -4.80
CA ILE A 370 15.70 -10.10 -4.03
C ILE A 370 16.15 -11.04 -2.90
N LYS A 371 16.08 -10.54 -1.66
CA LYS A 371 16.37 -11.34 -0.47
C LYS A 371 15.37 -12.48 -0.31
N GLN A 372 15.85 -13.65 0.11
CA GLN A 372 15.03 -14.83 0.34
C GLN A 372 13.92 -14.56 1.37
N GLU A 373 14.23 -13.85 2.46
CA GLU A 373 13.27 -13.49 3.51
C GLU A 373 12.08 -12.70 2.94
N LYS A 374 12.35 -11.72 2.06
CA LYS A 374 11.31 -10.92 1.41
C LYS A 374 10.43 -11.79 0.50
N PHE A 375 11.04 -12.70 -0.24
CA PHE A 375 10.31 -13.63 -1.11
C PHE A 375 9.41 -14.58 -0.31
N MET A 376 9.94 -15.19 0.75
CA MET A 376 9.17 -16.07 1.64
C MET A 376 8.03 -15.32 2.34
N ASN A 377 8.29 -14.12 2.86
CA ASN A 377 7.26 -13.29 3.49
C ASN A 377 6.11 -13.01 2.52
N ASN A 378 6.39 -12.71 1.25
CA ASN A 378 5.35 -12.49 0.25
C ASN A 378 4.55 -13.77 -0.04
N LEU A 379 5.20 -14.94 -0.14
CA LEU A 379 4.49 -16.22 -0.28
C LEU A 379 3.59 -16.52 0.92
N ASP A 380 4.04 -16.19 2.14
CA ASP A 380 3.23 -16.34 3.35
C ASP A 380 2.03 -15.41 3.38
N MET A 381 2.15 -14.19 2.84
CA MET A 381 0.99 -13.32 2.63
C MET A 381 -0.03 -13.99 1.70
N VAL A 382 0.42 -14.51 0.55
CA VAL A 382 -0.46 -15.14 -0.46
C VAL A 382 -1.12 -16.40 0.14
N LYS A 383 -0.36 -17.23 0.86
CA LYS A 383 -0.89 -18.42 1.53
C LYS A 383 -2.02 -18.06 2.51
N ARG A 384 -1.88 -16.99 3.28
CA ARG A 384 -2.92 -16.55 4.22
C ARG A 384 -4.19 -16.12 3.50
N VAL A 385 -4.07 -15.42 2.36
CA VAL A 385 -5.24 -15.10 1.52
C VAL A 385 -5.89 -16.39 0.99
N ALA A 386 -5.08 -17.36 0.55
CA ALA A 386 -5.57 -18.64 0.07
C ALA A 386 -6.39 -19.39 1.14
N ILE A 387 -5.83 -19.56 2.33
CA ILE A 387 -6.51 -20.23 3.46
C ILE A 387 -7.78 -19.47 3.86
N LYS A 388 -7.67 -18.15 4.05
CA LYS A 388 -8.80 -17.30 4.49
C LYS A 388 -9.99 -17.40 3.55
N HIS A 389 -9.75 -17.41 2.24
CA HIS A 389 -10.81 -17.41 1.22
C HIS A 389 -11.03 -18.80 0.59
N LYS A 390 -10.44 -19.87 1.16
CA LYS A 390 -10.57 -21.27 0.68
C LYS A 390 -10.21 -21.44 -0.79
N LEU A 391 -9.09 -20.86 -1.22
CA LEU A 391 -8.55 -20.95 -2.57
C LEU A 391 -7.57 -22.14 -2.65
N GLU A 392 -8.11 -23.35 -2.85
CA GLU A 392 -7.37 -24.61 -2.76
C GLU A 392 -6.23 -24.73 -3.80
N ASN A 393 -6.44 -24.28 -5.03
CA ASN A 393 -5.43 -24.35 -6.08
C ASN A 393 -4.28 -23.38 -5.77
N LEU A 394 -4.61 -22.17 -5.32
CA LEU A 394 -3.59 -21.21 -4.91
C LEU A 394 -2.78 -21.73 -3.71
N GLU A 395 -3.45 -22.30 -2.71
CA GLU A 395 -2.75 -22.90 -1.57
C GLU A 395 -1.80 -24.02 -2.01
N TYR A 396 -2.25 -24.92 -2.89
CA TYR A 396 -1.42 -25.96 -3.46
C TYR A 396 -0.17 -25.38 -4.15
N VAL A 397 -0.35 -24.40 -5.05
CA VAL A 397 0.75 -23.76 -5.77
C VAL A 397 1.74 -23.11 -4.81
N VAL A 398 1.27 -22.36 -3.82
CA VAL A 398 2.15 -21.69 -2.85
C VAL A 398 2.92 -22.71 -2.01
N ASN A 399 2.27 -23.78 -1.56
CA ASN A 399 2.92 -24.85 -0.80
C ASN A 399 3.98 -25.58 -1.65
N HIS A 400 3.67 -25.87 -2.91
CA HIS A 400 4.61 -26.50 -3.84
C HIS A 400 5.85 -25.63 -4.05
N VAL A 401 5.67 -24.33 -4.34
CA VAL A 401 6.79 -23.38 -4.48
C VAL A 401 7.64 -23.37 -3.22
N LYS A 402 7.03 -23.25 -2.03
CA LYS A 402 7.76 -23.25 -0.75
C LYS A 402 8.55 -24.56 -0.53
N GLN A 403 7.97 -25.72 -0.87
CA GLN A 403 8.63 -27.02 -0.74
C GLN A 403 9.86 -27.13 -1.66
N CYS A 404 9.76 -26.71 -2.92
CA CYS A 404 10.89 -26.67 -3.84
C CYS A 404 12.05 -25.84 -3.29
N PHE A 405 11.76 -24.71 -2.63
CA PHE A 405 12.79 -23.88 -1.98
C PHE A 405 13.42 -24.52 -0.75
N MET A 406 12.64 -25.23 0.07
CA MET A 406 13.17 -25.88 1.29
C MET A 406 14.01 -27.11 0.97
N ASN A 407 13.63 -27.90 -0.03
CA ASN A 407 14.39 -29.11 -0.41
C ASN A 407 15.76 -28.77 -1.01
N ASN A 408 15.90 -27.65 -1.71
CA ASN A 408 17.20 -27.17 -2.20
C ASN A 408 18.18 -26.76 -1.09
N ARG A 409 17.73 -26.58 0.16
CA ARG A 409 18.62 -26.30 1.31
C ARG A 409 19.31 -27.56 1.85
N LYS A 410 18.79 -28.76 1.58
CA LYS A 410 19.38 -30.02 2.06
C LYS A 410 20.52 -30.54 1.18
N ILE A 411 20.75 -29.93 0.02
CA ILE A 411 21.72 -30.37 -0.99
C ILE A 411 22.97 -29.46 -1.04
N ARG A 412 23.06 -28.44 -0.17
CA ARG A 412 24.22 -27.54 -0.08
C ARG A 412 24.95 -27.66 1.23
#